data_AF-A0A5D2XCG8-F1
#
_entry.id   AF-A0A5D2XCG8-F1
#
_cell.length_a   1.000
_cell.length_b   1.000
_cell.length_c   1.000
_cell.angle_alpha   90.00
_cell.angle_beta   90.00
_cell.angle_gamma   90.00
#
_symmetry.space_group_name_H-M   'P 1'
#
loop_
_entity.id
_entity.type
_entity.pdbx_description
1 polymer ?
#
loop_
_entity_poly.entity_id
_entity_poly.type
_entity_poly.pdbx_seq_one_letter_code
_entity_poly.pdbx_strand_id
1 'polypeptide(L)'
;MAAPTSSNLKCFKFIFIAIFCCNVNSGNAQNFPAQSLAKAFFCFSNKYIYTGCDEAYRLNESGNLNVPREATDIFCNGPCFAETQLVLKCVDNILSDFIFYNKATIGDVSNVLHAGCSYTNRRGNFDVGDYFQGEISEAPSLRSFIISLSTLTLIIGFFMF
;
A
#
# COMPACT_ATOMS: atom_id res chain seq x y z
N MET A 1 16.95 20.97 60.97
CA MET A 1 17.79 20.53 59.83
C MET A 1 16.82 20.12 58.74
N ALA A 2 16.46 21.05 57.84
CA ALA A 2 15.45 20.80 56.81
C ALA A 2 16.15 20.32 55.53
N ALA A 3 15.78 19.13 55.06
CA ALA A 3 16.21 18.60 53.78
C ALA A 3 15.52 19.39 52.65
N PRO A 4 16.25 19.81 51.60
CA PRO A 4 15.63 20.44 50.44
C PRO A 4 14.84 19.40 49.65
N THR A 5 13.56 19.69 49.41
CA THR A 5 12.62 18.85 48.69
C THR A 5 12.92 18.85 47.19
N SER A 6 13.19 17.65 46.66
CA SER A 6 13.30 17.34 45.23
C SER A 6 11.94 17.53 44.54
N SER A 7 11.59 18.76 44.19
CA SER A 7 10.33 19.12 43.54
C SER A 7 10.47 19.55 42.07
N ASN A 8 11.64 19.34 41.44
CA ASN A 8 11.89 19.70 40.03
C ASN A 8 11.92 18.52 39.05
N LEU A 9 11.97 17.27 39.55
CA LEU A 9 12.13 16.08 38.69
C LEU A 9 10.80 15.48 38.17
N LYS A 10 9.66 15.83 38.78
CA LYS A 10 8.35 15.31 38.34
C LYS A 10 7.75 16.11 37.18
N CYS A 11 7.94 17.43 37.13
CA CYS A 11 7.45 18.25 36.02
C CYS A 11 8.19 17.96 34.71
N PHE A 12 9.47 17.58 34.78
CA PHE A 12 10.28 17.30 33.59
C PHE A 12 9.82 16.03 32.85
N LYS A 13 9.34 15.01 33.58
CA LYS A 13 8.80 13.78 32.96
C LYS A 13 7.48 14.00 32.21
N PHE A 14 6.62 14.89 32.70
CA PHE A 14 5.35 15.20 32.02
C PHE A 14 5.55 16.04 30.75
N ILE A 15 6.57 16.90 30.74
CA ILE A 15 6.94 17.69 29.56
C ILE A 15 7.44 16.78 28.42
N PHE A 16 8.26 15.77 28.71
CA PHE A 16 8.74 14.83 27.68
C PHE A 16 7.63 13.95 27.08
N ILE A 17 6.62 13.55 27.87
CA ILE A 17 5.45 12.80 27.37
C ILE A 17 4.61 13.67 26.42
N ALA A 18 4.39 14.94 26.77
CA ALA A 18 3.66 15.88 25.91
C ALA A 18 4.43 16.18 24.61
N ILE A 19 5.76 16.32 24.68
CA ILE A 19 6.61 16.52 23.50
C ILE A 19 6.60 15.29 22.59
N PHE A 20 6.58 14.07 23.14
CA PHE A 20 6.48 12.83 22.35
C PHE A 20 5.10 12.67 21.70
N CYS A 21 4.01 13.14 22.34
CA CYS A 21 2.67 13.16 21.75
C CYS A 21 2.47 14.26 20.69
N CYS A 22 3.24 15.36 20.75
CA CYS A 22 3.12 16.46 19.80
C CYS A 22 4.14 16.42 18.64
N ASN A 23 5.20 15.59 18.75
CA ASN A 23 6.22 15.40 17.70
C ASN A 23 6.09 14.08 16.94
N VAL A 24 5.06 13.26 17.20
CA VAL A 24 4.38 12.60 16.08
C VAL A 24 3.70 13.71 15.30
N ASN A 25 4.54 14.46 14.58
CA ASN A 25 4.15 15.11 13.35
C ASN A 25 3.31 14.05 12.66
N SER A 26 2.05 14.39 12.42
CA SER A 26 1.18 13.61 11.59
C SER A 26 2.01 13.31 10.35
N GLY A 27 2.64 12.13 10.31
CA GLY A 27 2.92 11.49 9.05
C GLY A 27 1.60 11.64 8.37
N ASN A 28 1.60 12.24 7.17
CA ASN A 28 0.43 12.22 6.34
C ASN A 28 -0.05 10.76 6.38
N ALA A 29 -0.98 10.44 7.29
CA ALA A 29 -2.17 9.74 6.96
C ALA A 29 -2.60 10.58 5.79
N GLN A 30 -2.12 10.19 4.61
CA GLN A 30 -2.71 10.63 3.38
C GLN A 30 -4.18 10.50 3.74
N ASN A 31 -4.87 11.63 3.78
CA ASN A 31 -6.30 11.62 3.89
C ASN A 31 -6.70 10.97 2.56
N PHE A 32 -6.52 9.64 2.44
CA PHE A 32 -7.26 8.76 1.57
C PHE A 32 -8.64 9.03 2.11
N PRO A 33 -9.40 9.93 1.47
CA PRO A 33 -10.76 10.15 1.91
C PRO A 33 -11.34 8.75 1.84
N ALA A 34 -11.91 8.21 2.93
CA ALA A 34 -12.54 6.90 2.88
C ALA A 34 -13.50 6.79 1.67
N GLN A 35 -14.01 7.94 1.22
CA GLN A 35 -14.69 8.17 -0.04
C GLN A 35 -13.90 7.77 -1.32
N SER A 36 -12.62 8.11 -1.49
CA SER A 36 -11.83 7.71 -2.67
C SER A 36 -11.59 6.20 -2.69
N LEU A 37 -11.30 5.59 -1.54
CA LEU A 37 -11.18 4.14 -1.44
C LEU A 37 -12.52 3.44 -1.77
N ALA A 38 -13.63 3.94 -1.23
CA ALA A 38 -14.97 3.43 -1.55
C ALA A 38 -15.32 3.58 -3.03
N LYS A 39 -14.96 4.71 -3.65
CA LYS A 39 -15.13 4.95 -5.10
C LYS A 39 -14.25 4.02 -5.94
N ALA A 40 -13.02 3.76 -5.53
CA ALA A 40 -12.15 2.80 -6.20
C ALA A 40 -12.74 1.39 -6.14
N PHE A 41 -13.28 0.97 -4.99
CA PHE A 41 -13.96 -0.33 -4.89
C PHE A 41 -15.20 -0.44 -5.78
N PHE A 42 -15.88 0.67 -6.07
CA PHE A 42 -17.00 0.67 -7.00
C PHE A 42 -16.58 0.26 -8.43
N CYS A 43 -15.33 0.51 -8.84
CA CYS A 43 -14.84 0.10 -10.17
C CYS A 43 -14.91 -1.42 -10.38
N PHE A 44 -14.64 -2.23 -9.35
CA PHE A 44 -14.68 -3.70 -9.44
C PHE A 44 -16.10 -4.25 -9.58
N SER A 45 -17.09 -3.53 -9.06
CA SER A 45 -18.51 -3.92 -9.08
C SER A 45 -19.33 -3.16 -10.13
N ASN A 46 -18.66 -2.38 -11.00
CA ASN A 46 -19.34 -1.55 -11.97
C ASN A 46 -19.85 -2.37 -13.16
N LYS A 47 -21.16 -2.64 -13.18
CA LYS A 47 -21.87 -3.35 -14.27
C LYS A 47 -21.77 -2.68 -15.65
N TYR A 48 -21.35 -1.41 -15.72
CA TYR A 48 -21.12 -0.71 -16.98
C TYR A 48 -19.70 -0.94 -17.52
N ILE A 49 -18.77 -1.43 -16.68
CA ILE A 49 -17.44 -1.87 -17.10
C ILE A 49 -17.48 -3.38 -17.39
N TYR A 50 -17.94 -4.17 -16.41
CA TYR A 50 -18.07 -5.62 -16.59
C TYR A 50 -19.42 -5.96 -17.23
N THR A 51 -19.44 -6.00 -18.56
CA THR A 51 -20.65 -6.27 -19.35
C THR A 51 -20.66 -7.67 -19.96
N GLY A 52 -19.49 -8.20 -20.31
CA GLY A 52 -19.34 -9.49 -20.98
C GLY A 52 -18.32 -10.42 -20.34
N CYS A 53 -17.45 -9.94 -19.44
CA CYS A 53 -16.50 -10.81 -18.76
C CYS A 53 -17.19 -11.75 -17.77
N ASP A 54 -16.84 -13.04 -17.84
CA ASP A 54 -17.24 -14.04 -16.86
C ASP A 54 -16.78 -13.63 -15.45
N GLU A 55 -17.69 -13.69 -14.49
CA GLU A 55 -17.45 -13.33 -13.09
C GLU A 55 -16.28 -14.08 -12.47
N ALA A 56 -16.03 -15.32 -12.89
CA ALA A 56 -14.91 -16.13 -12.40
C ALA A 56 -13.53 -15.53 -12.74
N TYR A 57 -13.44 -14.72 -13.80
CA TYR A 57 -12.18 -14.15 -14.30
C TYR A 57 -12.02 -12.66 -14.02
N ARG A 58 -13.01 -12.02 -13.38
CA ARG A 58 -12.97 -10.58 -13.10
C ARG A 58 -11.90 -10.27 -12.07
N LEU A 59 -11.13 -9.22 -12.33
CA LEU A 59 -10.29 -8.59 -11.33
C LEU A 59 -11.15 -7.99 -10.21
N ASN A 60 -10.73 -8.20 -8.97
CA ASN A 60 -11.33 -7.63 -7.76
C ASN A 60 -10.23 -7.06 -6.85
N GLU A 61 -10.61 -6.60 -5.66
CA GLU A 61 -9.72 -5.99 -4.68
C GLU A 61 -8.63 -6.92 -4.15
N SER A 62 -8.76 -8.24 -4.32
CA SER A 62 -7.70 -9.19 -3.97
C SER A 62 -6.44 -8.98 -4.81
N GLY A 63 -6.59 -8.41 -6.02
CA GLY A 63 -5.50 -8.17 -6.95
C GLY A 63 -5.09 -9.39 -7.77
N ASN A 64 -5.84 -10.50 -7.71
CA ASN A 64 -5.51 -11.72 -8.43
C ASN A 64 -6.37 -11.89 -9.69
N LEU A 65 -5.74 -12.37 -10.76
CA LEU A 65 -6.42 -12.76 -12.00
C LEU A 65 -6.52 -14.30 -12.03
N ASN A 66 -7.66 -14.85 -11.63
CA ASN A 66 -7.88 -16.29 -11.49
C ASN A 66 -8.22 -16.96 -12.83
N VAL A 67 -7.40 -16.73 -13.85
CA VAL A 67 -7.62 -17.28 -15.19
C VAL A 67 -6.82 -18.57 -15.34
N PRO A 68 -7.48 -19.74 -15.46
CA PRO A 68 -6.79 -21.00 -15.69
C PRO A 68 -6.14 -21.00 -17.09
N ARG A 69 -5.07 -21.77 -17.25
CA ARG A 69 -4.29 -21.79 -18.51
C ARG A 69 -5.16 -22.15 -19.71
N GLU A 70 -6.13 -23.05 -19.53
CA GLU A 70 -7.07 -23.50 -20.55
C GLU A 70 -8.04 -22.39 -21.02
N ALA A 71 -8.29 -21.39 -20.18
CA ALA A 71 -9.17 -20.25 -20.49
C ALA A 71 -8.42 -19.03 -21.05
N THR A 72 -7.08 -19.07 -21.12
CA THR A 72 -6.24 -17.94 -21.55
C THR A 72 -6.72 -17.33 -22.87
N ASP A 73 -6.96 -18.15 -23.89
CA ASP A 73 -7.32 -17.64 -25.21
C ASP A 73 -8.72 -16.99 -25.23
N ILE A 74 -9.66 -17.52 -24.44
CA ILE A 74 -11.01 -16.96 -24.30
C ILE A 74 -10.93 -15.64 -23.53
N PHE A 75 -10.13 -15.59 -22.46
CA PHE A 75 -9.93 -14.40 -21.66
C PHE A 75 -9.27 -13.27 -22.47
N CYS A 76 -8.17 -13.58 -23.18
CA CYS A 76 -7.35 -12.62 -23.91
C CYS A 76 -7.99 -12.10 -25.20
N ASN A 77 -8.77 -12.95 -25.89
CA ASN A 77 -9.48 -12.55 -27.12
C ASN A 77 -10.94 -12.14 -26.84
N GLY A 78 -11.39 -12.25 -25.59
CA GLY A 78 -12.74 -11.93 -25.15
C GLY A 78 -12.84 -10.56 -24.46
N PRO A 79 -14.02 -10.26 -23.88
CA PRO A 79 -14.27 -8.98 -23.21
C PRO A 79 -13.41 -8.81 -21.95
N CYS A 80 -13.05 -9.90 -21.26
CA CYS A 80 -12.34 -9.82 -19.98
C CYS A 80 -11.02 -9.05 -20.03
N PHE A 81 -10.23 -9.19 -21.09
CA PHE A 81 -8.99 -8.44 -21.23
C PHE A 81 -9.25 -6.92 -21.26
N ALA A 82 -10.13 -6.47 -22.15
CA ALA A 82 -10.46 -5.06 -22.30
C ALA A 82 -11.19 -4.49 -21.07
N GLU A 83 -12.13 -5.24 -20.50
CA GLU A 83 -12.87 -4.82 -19.30
C GLU A 83 -11.95 -4.72 -18.08
N THR A 84 -10.98 -5.64 -17.92
CA THR A 84 -9.98 -5.55 -16.84
C THR A 84 -9.11 -4.30 -17.01
N GLN A 85 -8.69 -3.96 -18.24
CA GLN A 85 -7.96 -2.70 -18.49
C GLN A 85 -8.80 -1.46 -18.11
N LEU A 86 -10.11 -1.47 -18.38
CA LEU A 86 -11.02 -0.39 -17.98
C LEU A 86 -11.17 -0.30 -16.46
N VAL A 87 -11.23 -1.41 -15.74
CA VAL A 87 -11.23 -1.43 -14.27
C VAL A 87 -9.95 -0.83 -13.71
N LEU A 88 -8.78 -1.27 -14.20
CA LEU A 88 -7.49 -0.73 -13.75
C LEU A 88 -7.42 0.78 -13.97
N LYS A 89 -7.86 1.27 -15.13
CA LYS A 89 -7.94 2.71 -15.44
C LYS A 89 -8.95 3.45 -14.56
N CYS A 90 -10.09 2.83 -14.23
CA CYS A 90 -11.10 3.40 -13.34
C CYS A 90 -10.51 3.61 -11.94
N VAL A 91 -9.82 2.61 -11.40
CA VAL A 91 -9.17 2.68 -10.08
C VAL A 91 -8.08 3.75 -10.10
N ASP A 92 -7.20 3.75 -11.11
CA ASP A 92 -6.10 4.70 -11.26
C ASP A 92 -6.57 6.17 -11.29
N ASN A 93 -7.63 6.45 -12.04
CA ASN A 93 -8.22 7.80 -12.13
C ASN A 93 -8.81 8.30 -10.80
N ILE A 94 -9.21 7.39 -9.91
CA ILE A 94 -9.79 7.73 -8.61
C ILE A 94 -8.71 7.78 -7.53
N LEU A 95 -7.77 6.84 -7.59
CA LEU A 95 -6.72 6.65 -6.61
C LEU A 95 -5.50 5.97 -7.26
N SER A 96 -4.59 6.78 -7.79
CA SER A 96 -3.39 6.32 -8.51
C SER A 96 -2.47 5.43 -7.67
N ASP A 97 -2.40 5.69 -6.36
CA ASP A 97 -1.55 4.94 -5.43
C ASP A 97 -2.31 3.76 -4.79
N PHE A 98 -3.34 3.23 -5.46
CA PHE A 98 -4.10 2.08 -4.98
C PHE A 98 -3.22 0.83 -4.92
N ILE A 99 -3.26 0.17 -3.78
CA ILE A 99 -2.56 -1.10 -3.53
C ILE A 99 -3.61 -2.17 -3.27
N PHE A 100 -3.54 -3.26 -4.04
CA PHE A 100 -4.41 -4.42 -3.88
C PHE A 100 -4.12 -5.18 -2.58
N TYR A 101 -5.02 -6.05 -2.14
CA TYR A 101 -4.80 -6.82 -0.91
C TYR A 101 -3.58 -7.75 -0.99
N ASN A 102 -3.27 -8.28 -2.17
CA ASN A 102 -2.03 -9.03 -2.42
C ASN A 102 -0.76 -8.16 -2.47
N LYS A 103 -0.86 -6.84 -2.21
CA LYS A 103 0.22 -5.84 -2.24
C LYS A 103 0.70 -5.43 -3.63
N ALA A 104 0.01 -5.83 -4.68
CA ALA A 104 0.31 -5.38 -6.03
C ALA A 104 -0.11 -3.91 -6.23
N THR A 105 0.63 -3.20 -7.06
CA THR A 105 0.22 -1.92 -7.63
C THR A 105 -0.69 -2.15 -8.85
N ILE A 106 -1.38 -1.10 -9.31
CA ILE A 106 -2.09 -1.11 -10.60
C ILE A 106 -1.13 -1.48 -11.74
N GLY A 107 0.11 -1.00 -11.68
CA GLY A 107 1.16 -1.31 -12.65
C GLY A 107 1.50 -2.80 -12.70
N ASP A 108 1.66 -3.44 -11.54
CA ASP A 108 1.99 -4.87 -11.46
C ASP A 108 0.88 -5.73 -12.08
N VAL A 109 -0.38 -5.47 -11.73
CA VAL A 109 -1.53 -6.18 -12.29
C VAL A 109 -1.67 -5.94 -13.79
N SER A 110 -1.42 -4.70 -14.24
CA SER A 110 -1.40 -4.36 -15.67
C SER A 110 -0.30 -5.15 -16.41
N ASN A 111 0.90 -5.24 -15.85
CA ASN A 111 2.01 -5.99 -16.44
C ASN A 111 1.68 -7.48 -16.56
N VAL A 112 1.13 -8.07 -15.51
CA VAL A 112 0.67 -9.46 -15.49
C VAL A 112 -0.39 -9.70 -16.57
N LEU A 113 -1.38 -8.80 -16.67
CA LEU A 113 -2.44 -8.88 -17.66
C LEU A 113 -1.88 -8.90 -19.10
N HIS A 114 -0.96 -7.99 -19.42
CA HIS A 114 -0.35 -7.91 -20.75
C HIS A 114 0.59 -9.09 -21.03
N ALA A 115 1.40 -9.51 -20.05
CA ALA A 115 2.31 -10.63 -20.20
C ALA A 115 1.55 -11.95 -20.37
N GLY A 116 0.50 -12.18 -19.58
CA GLY A 116 -0.39 -13.34 -19.68
C GLY A 116 -1.13 -13.43 -21.02
N CYS A 117 -1.40 -12.30 -21.67
CA CYS A 117 -2.02 -12.26 -23.00
C CYS A 117 -1.06 -12.06 -24.17
N SER A 118 0.25 -11.97 -23.90
CA SER A 118 1.27 -11.82 -24.93
C SER A 118 1.50 -13.11 -25.75
N TYR A 119 2.38 -13.02 -26.75
CA TYR A 119 2.89 -14.17 -27.51
C TYR A 119 4.23 -14.70 -26.98
N THR A 120 4.56 -14.42 -25.71
CA THR A 120 5.80 -14.87 -25.08
C THR A 120 5.60 -16.19 -24.33
N ASN A 121 6.66 -16.74 -23.75
CA ASN A 121 6.59 -17.89 -22.85
C ASN A 121 5.82 -17.61 -21.54
N ARG A 122 5.46 -16.35 -21.26
CA ARG A 122 4.60 -15.95 -20.13
C ARG A 122 3.11 -16.01 -20.44
N ARG A 123 2.72 -16.32 -21.68
CA ARG A 123 1.30 -16.48 -22.05
C ARG A 123 0.60 -17.48 -21.13
N GLY A 124 -0.56 -17.10 -20.60
CA GLY A 124 -1.33 -17.88 -19.64
C GLY A 124 -0.77 -17.91 -18.22
N ASN A 125 0.25 -17.08 -17.91
CA ASN A 125 0.67 -16.83 -16.54
C ASN A 125 0.06 -15.52 -16.04
N PHE A 126 -0.90 -15.65 -15.14
CA PHE A 126 -1.59 -14.53 -14.49
C PHE A 126 -1.26 -14.44 -12.99
N ASP A 127 -0.21 -15.12 -12.54
CA ASP A 127 0.27 -15.01 -11.17
C ASP A 127 0.93 -13.66 -10.95
N VAL A 128 0.31 -12.83 -10.12
CA VAL A 128 0.82 -11.49 -9.77
C VAL A 128 2.05 -11.57 -8.88
N GLY A 129 2.21 -12.68 -8.14
CA GLY A 129 3.38 -13.03 -7.35
C GLY A 129 4.70 -12.94 -8.11
N ASP A 130 4.68 -13.39 -9.36
CA ASP A 130 5.86 -13.45 -10.23
C ASP A 130 6.37 -12.07 -10.67
N TYR A 131 5.57 -11.02 -10.46
CA TYR A 131 5.84 -9.66 -10.96
C TYR A 131 6.11 -8.65 -9.83
N PHE A 132 6.15 -9.09 -8.57
CA PHE A 132 6.59 -8.23 -7.48
C PHE A 132 8.05 -7.83 -7.67
N GLN A 133 8.28 -6.60 -8.13
CA GLN A 133 9.56 -5.95 -7.95
C GLN A 133 9.64 -5.56 -6.48
N GLY A 134 10.26 -6.41 -5.66
CA GLY A 134 10.51 -6.15 -4.25
C GLY A 134 11.46 -4.98 -4.05
N GLU A 135 11.00 -3.76 -4.30
CA GLU A 135 11.59 -2.57 -3.71
C GLU A 135 11.07 -2.49 -2.28
N ILE A 136 11.77 -3.19 -1.37
CA ILE A 136 11.99 -2.61 -0.06
C ILE A 136 12.74 -1.29 -0.30
N SER A 137 11.98 -0.23 -0.57
CA SER A 137 12.46 1.13 -0.39
C SER A 137 12.85 1.20 1.08
N GLU A 138 14.14 1.03 1.37
CA GLU A 138 14.78 1.40 2.63
C GLU A 138 14.40 2.87 2.87
N ALA A 139 13.30 3.09 3.58
CA ALA A 139 12.82 4.45 3.84
C ALA A 139 13.91 5.14 4.68
N PRO A 140 14.67 6.10 4.12
CA PRO A 140 15.79 6.72 4.84
C PRO A 140 15.31 7.41 6.13
N SER A 141 14.02 7.79 6.14
CA SER A 141 13.26 8.32 7.27
C SER A 141 13.36 7.47 8.55
N LEU A 142 13.22 6.14 8.45
CA LEU A 142 13.18 5.27 9.64
C LEU A 142 14.58 5.12 10.27
N ARG A 143 15.62 5.04 9.42
CA ARG A 143 17.01 4.94 9.86
C ARG A 143 17.49 6.24 10.51
N SER A 144 17.15 7.41 9.95
CA SER A 144 17.47 8.70 10.56
C SER A 144 16.75 8.90 11.90
N PHE A 145 15.51 8.43 12.02
CA PHE A 145 14.72 8.54 13.25
C PHE A 145 15.30 7.68 14.38
N ILE A 146 15.69 6.43 14.07
CA ILE A 146 16.32 5.52 15.05
C ILE A 146 17.67 6.05 15.53
N ILE A 147 18.49 6.61 14.63
CA ILE A 147 19.79 7.22 14.99
C ILE A 147 19.58 8.47 15.86
N SER A 148 18.59 9.30 15.54
CA SER A 148 18.27 10.48 16.36
C SER A 148 17.82 10.10 17.77
N LEU A 149 17.01 9.05 17.92
CA LEU A 149 16.50 8.63 19.23
C LEU A 149 17.61 8.03 20.11
N SER A 150 18.53 7.29 19.52
CA SER A 150 19.65 6.65 20.23
C SER A 150 20.74 7.63 20.67
N THR A 151 20.97 8.71 19.92
CA THR A 151 21.88 9.79 20.36
C THR A 151 21.29 10.60 21.52
N LEU A 152 19.97 10.85 21.49
CA LEU A 152 19.30 11.61 22.55
C LEU A 152 19.33 10.88 23.90
N THR A 153 19.17 9.56 23.91
CA THR A 153 19.21 8.76 25.14
C THR A 153 20.61 8.72 25.78
N LEU A 154 21.67 8.69 24.96
CA LEU A 154 23.05 8.76 25.45
C LEU A 154 23.37 10.13 26.07
N ILE A 155 22.92 11.22 25.44
CA ILE A 155 23.14 12.58 25.96
C ILE A 155 22.42 12.77 27.29
N ILE A 156 21.15 12.34 27.39
CA ILE A 156 20.39 12.43 28.65
C ILE A 156 21.02 11.55 29.74
N GLY A 157 21.51 10.37 29.40
CA GLY A 157 22.25 9.50 30.33
C GLY A 157 23.53 10.14 30.87
N PHE A 158 24.26 10.87 30.02
CA PHE A 158 25.49 11.58 30.40
C PHE A 158 25.23 12.80 31.31
N PHE A 159 24.05 13.44 31.20
CA PHE A 159 23.67 14.56 32.06
C PHE A 159 22.99 14.14 33.38
N MET A 160 22.61 12.86 33.53
CA MET A 160 22.02 12.32 34.76
C MET A 160 23.00 11.54 35.65
N PHE A 161 24.26 11.38 35.23
CA PHE A 161 25.36 10.82 36.03
C PHE A 161 26.42 11.90 36.27
#